data_AF-A0A416HBF3-F1
#
_entry.id   AF-A0A416HBF3-F1
#
_cell.length_a   1.000
_cell.length_b   1.000
_cell.length_c   1.000
_cell.angle_alpha   90.00
_cell.angle_beta   90.00
_cell.angle_gamma   90.00
#
_symmetry.space_group_name_H-M   'P 1'
#
loop_
_entity.id
_entity.type
_entity.pdbx_description
1 polymer ?
#
loop_
_entity_poly.entity_id
_entity_poly.type
_entity_poly.pdbx_seq_one_letter_code
_entity_poly.pdbx_strand_id
1 'polypeptide(L)'
;MNLTKSIDFLLENAGAVIQYRLRKEILCSLTAAEEEKLLGQIYQTPCFRLVQGYAKPDGYIGRGMHSWDNWRGVRLHETPLQDGEAAARLLSYYAVPKDHLLIKNFVNAMRDENILREEFSYIPPEVHRFETRFVGLESGFCLMTLLYAMQAMLGYGDEEYVKPFQSTSLEAFKSILPLSSINDITKTRQSRAKYNYPYIEADTYFPCQYHLETLAYTNAWRTPENKKLMANALNHYNDITQGANPIHVKIGNRYYAPFPLHMENSPIRPFRTDVIHSITYRRLLTEIALLGVGKSVGVLRETAANIEEAISHDGILRMQLDMPHNKRYSPKNLEYPTPYSDVRLEPDYKNNHALACDLTFWAVQLLYLIN
;
A
#
# COMPACT_ATOMS: atom_id res chain seq x y z
N MET A 1 -1.02 -21.45 -16.52
CA MET A 1 0.24 -20.80 -16.13
C MET A 1 1.04 -21.79 -15.30
N ASN A 2 2.29 -22.07 -15.67
CA ASN A 2 3.15 -22.99 -14.93
C ASN A 2 4.11 -22.17 -14.05
N LEU A 3 3.81 -22.10 -12.74
CA LEU A 3 4.65 -21.43 -11.75
C LEU A 3 5.55 -22.38 -10.97
N THR A 4 5.64 -23.66 -11.35
CA THR A 4 6.36 -24.69 -10.58
C THR A 4 7.82 -24.31 -10.34
N LYS A 5 8.55 -23.86 -11.37
CA LYS A 5 9.94 -23.40 -11.22
C LYS A 5 10.09 -22.27 -10.21
N SER A 6 9.19 -21.28 -10.25
CA SER A 6 9.18 -20.16 -9.31
C SER A 6 8.88 -20.61 -7.89
N ILE A 7 7.90 -21.49 -7.72
CA ILE A 7 7.49 -22.05 -6.43
C ILE A 7 8.63 -22.87 -5.81
N ASP A 8 9.26 -23.75 -6.60
CA ASP A 8 10.38 -24.59 -6.15
C ASP A 8 11.56 -23.72 -5.69
N PHE A 9 11.92 -22.71 -6.49
CA PHE A 9 12.97 -21.75 -6.13
C PHE A 9 12.68 -21.05 -4.79
N LEU A 10 11.44 -20.59 -4.57
CA LEU A 10 11.05 -19.91 -3.34
C LEU A 10 11.04 -20.86 -2.12
N LEU A 11 10.57 -22.10 -2.29
CA LEU A 11 10.56 -23.09 -1.22
C LEU A 11 11.97 -23.49 -0.77
N GLU A 12 12.93 -23.51 -1.70
CA GLU A 12 14.32 -23.84 -1.41
C GLU A 12 15.10 -22.65 -0.81
N ASN A 13 14.87 -21.42 -1.30
CA ASN A 13 15.78 -20.30 -1.05
C ASN A 13 15.21 -19.18 -0.17
N ALA A 14 13.89 -19.09 0.01
CA ALA A 14 13.29 -17.97 0.73
C ALA A 14 13.23 -18.22 2.24
N GLY A 15 13.21 -17.13 3.01
CA GLY A 15 13.04 -17.11 4.45
C GLY A 15 11.59 -17.31 4.90
N ALA A 16 11.41 -17.29 6.23
CA ALA A 16 10.16 -17.70 6.87
C ALA A 16 8.93 -16.89 6.41
N VAL A 17 9.06 -15.59 6.16
CA VAL A 17 7.95 -14.73 5.72
C VAL A 17 7.40 -15.19 4.37
N ILE A 18 8.28 -15.34 3.38
CA ILE A 18 7.87 -15.78 2.04
C ILE A 18 7.36 -17.21 2.08
N GLN A 19 8.04 -18.13 2.78
CA GLN A 19 7.59 -19.52 2.88
C GLN A 19 6.20 -19.63 3.53
N TYR A 20 5.95 -18.86 4.60
CA TYR A 20 4.65 -18.80 5.25
C TYR A 20 3.56 -18.34 4.30
N ARG A 21 3.78 -17.19 3.64
CA ARG A 21 2.79 -16.61 2.73
C ARG A 21 2.56 -17.47 1.49
N LEU A 22 3.61 -18.06 0.92
CA LEU A 22 3.49 -18.99 -0.21
C LEU A 22 2.60 -20.18 0.14
N ARG A 23 2.81 -20.80 1.30
CA ARG A 23 2.04 -21.98 1.75
C ARG A 23 0.61 -21.62 2.14
N LYS A 24 0.40 -20.46 2.76
CA LYS A 24 -0.91 -19.98 3.23
C LYS A 24 -1.78 -19.44 2.11
N GLU A 25 -1.24 -18.53 1.28
CA GLU A 25 -2.00 -17.70 0.36
C GLU A 25 -2.10 -18.32 -1.05
N ILE A 26 -1.11 -19.13 -1.47
CA ILE A 26 -0.99 -19.63 -2.84
C ILE A 26 -1.14 -21.14 -2.91
N LEU A 27 -0.39 -21.90 -2.11
CA LEU A 27 -0.44 -23.37 -2.14
C LEU A 27 -1.60 -23.96 -1.32
N CYS A 28 -2.16 -23.18 -0.39
CA CYS A 28 -3.20 -23.59 0.56
C CYS A 28 -2.91 -24.94 1.25
N SER A 29 -1.64 -25.17 1.61
CA SER A 29 -1.14 -26.48 2.03
C SER A 29 -0.55 -26.48 3.45
N LEU A 30 -0.83 -25.43 4.23
CA LEU A 30 -0.18 -25.20 5.52
C LEU A 30 -0.90 -25.97 6.63
N THR A 31 -0.18 -26.84 7.34
CA THR A 31 -0.69 -27.48 8.57
C THR A 31 -0.55 -26.55 9.77
N ALA A 32 -1.32 -26.78 10.84
CA ALA A 32 -1.25 -25.98 12.06
C ALA A 32 0.15 -25.97 12.70
N ALA A 33 0.85 -27.11 12.69
CA ALA A 33 2.20 -27.22 13.23
C ALA A 33 3.25 -26.45 12.39
N GLU A 34 3.11 -26.48 11.05
CA GLU A 34 3.97 -25.68 10.16
C GLU A 34 3.70 -24.18 10.31
N GLU A 35 2.43 -23.79 10.45
CA GLU A 35 2.04 -22.41 10.70
C GLU A 35 2.65 -21.88 12.00
N GLU A 36 2.52 -22.62 13.10
CA GLU A 36 3.11 -22.25 14.39
C GLU A 36 4.64 -22.08 14.28
N LYS A 37 5.32 -23.03 13.63
CA LYS A 37 6.77 -22.98 13.42
C LYS A 37 7.19 -21.75 12.60
N LEU A 38 6.53 -21.49 11.47
CA LEU A 38 6.89 -20.38 10.58
C LEU A 38 6.58 -19.03 11.22
N LEU A 39 5.43 -18.87 11.88
CA LEU A 39 5.10 -17.67 12.65
C LEU A 39 6.12 -17.45 13.77
N GLY A 40 6.51 -18.51 14.49
CA GLY A 40 7.55 -18.44 15.51
C GLY A 40 8.87 -17.88 14.96
N GLN A 41 9.28 -18.27 13.74
CA GLN A 41 10.45 -17.73 13.06
C GLN A 41 10.25 -16.27 12.61
N ILE A 42 9.08 -15.93 12.05
CA ILE A 42 8.73 -14.56 11.65
C ILE A 42 8.83 -13.61 12.85
N TYR A 43 8.36 -14.03 14.02
CA TYR A 43 8.43 -13.23 15.24
C TYR A 43 9.85 -13.01 15.75
N GLN A 44 10.83 -13.79 15.29
CA GLN A 44 12.24 -13.57 15.59
C GLN A 44 12.97 -12.69 14.57
N THR A 45 12.31 -12.31 13.47
CA THR A 45 12.95 -11.45 12.46
C THR A 45 13.26 -10.06 13.03
N PRO A 46 14.36 -9.40 12.58
CA PRO A 46 14.76 -8.09 13.11
C PRO A 46 13.68 -7.03 13.01
N CYS A 47 13.00 -6.90 11.87
CA CYS A 47 11.97 -5.88 11.67
C CYS A 47 10.72 -6.15 12.54
N PHE A 48 10.30 -7.41 12.71
CA PHE A 48 9.17 -7.71 13.58
C PHE A 48 9.49 -7.37 15.05
N ARG A 49 10.65 -7.82 15.55
CA ARG A 49 11.07 -7.50 16.92
C ARG A 49 11.22 -5.99 17.14
N LEU A 50 11.66 -5.25 16.13
CA LEU A 50 11.76 -3.80 16.20
C LEU A 50 10.38 -3.15 16.32
N VAL A 51 9.41 -3.52 15.48
CA VAL A 51 8.01 -3.06 15.58
C VAL A 51 7.40 -3.45 16.93
N GLN A 52 7.65 -4.67 17.40
CA GLN A 52 7.21 -5.12 18.72
C GLN A 52 7.80 -4.26 19.85
N GLY A 53 9.07 -3.86 19.73
CA GLY A 53 9.73 -2.97 20.70
C GLY A 53 9.19 -1.55 20.72
N TYR A 54 8.54 -1.09 19.65
CA TYR A 54 7.86 0.20 19.58
C TYR A 54 6.41 0.16 20.09
N ALA A 55 5.88 -1.02 20.45
CA ALA A 55 4.56 -1.13 21.06
C ALA A 55 4.57 -0.57 22.50
N LYS A 56 3.62 0.31 22.79
CA LYS A 56 3.50 0.99 24.08
C LYS A 56 2.49 0.29 24.99
N PRO A 57 2.47 0.61 26.30
CA PRO A 57 1.50 0.03 27.23
C PRO A 57 0.04 0.29 26.87
N ASP A 58 -0.24 1.42 26.21
CA ASP A 58 -1.58 1.78 25.68
C ASP A 58 -1.98 0.97 24.42
N GLY A 59 -1.06 0.18 23.87
CA GLY A 59 -1.27 -0.66 22.70
C GLY A 59 -0.89 0.00 21.37
N TYR A 60 -0.65 1.31 21.32
CA TYR A 60 -0.22 1.97 20.09
C TYR A 60 1.22 1.59 19.74
N ILE A 61 1.55 1.54 18.45
CA ILE A 61 2.90 1.25 17.98
C ILE A 61 3.53 2.55 17.46
N GLY A 62 4.65 2.94 18.07
CA GLY A 62 5.40 4.10 17.63
C GLY A 62 4.72 5.41 17.97
N ARG A 63 4.69 6.36 17.01
CA ARG A 63 4.04 7.67 17.16
C ARG A 63 3.51 8.17 15.81
N GLY A 64 2.33 8.78 15.82
CA GLY A 64 1.68 9.28 14.59
C GLY A 64 1.47 8.19 13.54
N MET A 65 1.17 8.59 12.30
CA MET A 65 1.18 7.72 11.12
C MET A 65 1.34 8.56 9.86
N HIS A 66 2.13 8.09 8.89
CA HIS A 66 2.59 8.92 7.77
C HIS A 66 3.20 10.24 8.26
N SER A 67 4.10 10.11 9.23
CA SER A 67 4.62 11.22 10.02
C SER A 67 5.84 11.87 9.41
N TRP A 68 6.20 13.03 9.93
CA TRP A 68 7.48 13.66 9.65
C TRP A 68 8.65 12.86 10.26
N ASP A 69 9.70 12.62 9.47
CA ASP A 69 10.94 12.02 10.01
C ASP A 69 11.74 13.02 10.87
N ASN A 70 11.67 14.31 10.53
CA ASN A 70 12.38 15.39 11.18
C ASN A 70 11.52 16.64 11.31
N TRP A 71 11.61 17.34 12.44
CA TRP A 71 10.97 18.64 12.64
C TRP A 71 11.95 19.62 13.29
N ARG A 72 12.24 20.73 12.58
CA ARG A 72 13.15 21.79 13.05
C ARG A 72 14.52 21.27 13.53
N GLY A 73 15.08 20.29 12.80
CA GLY A 73 16.37 19.67 13.12
C GLY A 73 16.31 18.57 14.19
N VAL A 74 15.13 18.27 14.74
CA VAL A 74 14.93 17.16 15.67
C VAL A 74 14.44 15.94 14.89
N ARG A 75 15.18 14.84 15.00
CA ARG A 75 14.76 13.53 14.51
C ARG A 75 13.59 13.03 15.35
N LEU A 76 12.46 12.76 14.73
CA LEU A 76 11.25 12.33 15.44
C LEU A 76 11.20 10.81 15.61
N HIS A 77 11.71 10.07 14.62
CA HIS A 77 11.71 8.60 14.61
C HIS A 77 13.12 8.04 14.48
N GLU A 78 13.46 7.04 15.30
CA GLU A 78 14.73 6.32 15.22
C GLU A 78 14.83 5.49 13.94
N THR A 79 13.72 4.89 13.50
CA THR A 79 13.63 4.17 12.23
C THR A 79 12.26 4.44 11.59
N PRO A 80 12.08 4.24 10.27
CA PRO A 80 10.77 4.35 9.64
C PRO A 80 9.70 3.47 10.30
N LEU A 81 10.07 2.33 10.90
CA LEU A 81 9.14 1.41 11.57
C LEU A 81 8.56 1.93 12.90
N GLN A 82 9.04 3.08 13.39
CA GLN A 82 8.43 3.79 14.52
C GLN A 82 7.24 4.66 14.08
N ASP A 83 6.94 4.74 12.78
CA ASP A 83 5.71 5.33 12.26
C ASP A 83 4.57 4.29 12.22
N GLY A 84 3.37 4.69 12.64
CA GLY A 84 2.22 3.79 12.69
C GLY A 84 1.86 3.15 11.35
N GLU A 85 1.95 3.88 10.24
CA GLU A 85 1.64 3.32 8.91
C GLU A 85 2.69 2.27 8.51
N ALA A 86 3.97 2.60 8.68
CA ALA A 86 5.06 1.67 8.35
C ALA A 86 4.97 0.38 9.18
N ALA A 87 4.62 0.49 10.47
CA ALA A 87 4.39 -0.65 11.34
C ALA A 87 3.20 -1.51 10.86
N ALA A 88 2.04 -0.89 10.57
CA ALA A 88 0.87 -1.60 10.05
C ALA A 88 1.17 -2.33 8.73
N ARG A 89 1.90 -1.67 7.83
CA ARG A 89 2.33 -2.26 6.55
C ARG A 89 3.24 -3.46 6.76
N LEU A 90 4.25 -3.37 7.63
CA LEU A 90 5.13 -4.51 7.93
C LEU A 90 4.32 -5.70 8.46
N LEU A 91 3.46 -5.47 9.45
CA LEU A 91 2.63 -6.53 10.05
C LEU A 91 1.72 -7.20 9.02
N SER A 92 1.13 -6.40 8.12
CA SER A 92 0.33 -6.89 7.00
C SER A 92 1.16 -7.68 5.98
N TYR A 93 2.32 -7.18 5.57
CA TYR A 93 3.20 -7.83 4.60
C TYR A 93 3.83 -9.13 5.11
N TYR A 94 3.98 -9.26 6.43
CA TYR A 94 4.40 -10.48 7.11
C TYR A 94 3.23 -11.45 7.34
N ALA A 95 2.01 -11.06 6.94
CA ALA A 95 0.78 -11.82 7.13
C ALA A 95 0.52 -12.23 8.59
N VAL A 96 0.95 -11.39 9.54
CA VAL A 96 0.76 -11.64 10.98
C VAL A 96 -0.74 -11.79 11.26
N PRO A 97 -1.19 -12.86 11.95
CA PRO A 97 -2.61 -13.10 12.15
C PRO A 97 -3.29 -11.95 12.90
N LYS A 98 -4.47 -11.54 12.45
CA LYS A 98 -5.22 -10.42 13.06
C LYS A 98 -5.46 -10.59 14.56
N ASP A 99 -5.59 -11.84 15.02
CA ASP A 99 -5.83 -12.17 16.42
C ASP A 99 -4.56 -12.14 17.30
N HIS A 100 -3.39 -11.90 16.70
CA HIS A 100 -2.15 -11.69 17.43
C HIS A 100 -2.28 -10.44 18.33
N LEU A 101 -1.84 -10.55 19.60
CA LEU A 101 -2.04 -9.51 20.61
C LEU A 101 -1.51 -8.13 20.19
N LEU A 102 -0.37 -8.09 19.52
CA LEU A 102 0.20 -6.85 18.98
C LEU A 102 -0.76 -6.14 18.00
N ILE A 103 -1.41 -6.89 17.11
CA ILE A 103 -2.37 -6.32 16.15
C ILE A 103 -3.64 -5.87 16.88
N LYS A 104 -4.20 -6.74 17.73
CA LYS A 104 -5.42 -6.43 18.50
C LYS A 104 -5.27 -5.14 19.30
N ASN A 105 -4.16 -5.01 20.03
CA ASN A 105 -3.89 -3.85 20.85
C ASN A 105 -3.69 -2.59 20.00
N PHE A 106 -2.98 -2.71 18.87
CA PHE A 106 -2.77 -1.57 17.99
C PHE A 106 -4.07 -1.07 17.35
N VAL A 107 -4.94 -1.98 16.91
CA VAL A 107 -6.27 -1.62 16.38
C VAL A 107 -7.16 -1.00 17.46
N ASN A 108 -7.13 -1.53 18.68
CA ASN A 108 -7.87 -0.93 19.80
C ASN A 108 -7.36 0.50 20.10
N ALA A 109 -6.04 0.70 20.13
CA ALA A 109 -5.43 2.01 20.34
C ALA A 109 -5.79 3.02 19.23
N MET A 110 -5.83 2.58 17.96
CA MET A 110 -6.29 3.42 16.84
C MET A 110 -7.76 3.85 16.95
N ARG A 111 -8.59 3.10 17.69
CA ARG A 111 -10.01 3.39 17.90
C ARG A 111 -10.29 4.16 19.18
N ASP A 112 -9.32 4.26 20.07
CA ASP A 112 -9.43 5.06 21.29
C ASP A 112 -9.07 6.52 20.99
N GLU A 113 -10.04 7.42 21.20
CA GLU A 113 -9.91 8.84 20.88
C GLU A 113 -8.83 9.54 21.72
N ASN A 114 -8.62 9.12 22.97
CA ASN A 114 -7.64 9.75 23.85
C ASN A 114 -6.22 9.31 23.48
N ILE A 115 -6.03 8.01 23.27
CA ILE A 115 -4.73 7.46 22.82
C ILE A 115 -4.38 8.09 21.47
N LEU A 116 -5.29 8.05 20.51
CA LEU A 116 -5.02 8.60 19.18
C LEU A 116 -4.73 10.11 19.23
N ARG A 117 -5.39 10.89 20.10
CA ARG A 117 -5.07 12.31 20.27
C ARG A 117 -3.66 12.53 20.82
N GLU A 118 -3.24 11.72 21.78
CA GLU A 118 -1.89 11.77 22.34
C GLU A 118 -0.83 11.50 21.26
N GLU A 119 -1.07 10.50 20.41
CA GLU A 119 -0.14 10.13 19.33
C GLU A 119 0.12 11.22 18.30
N PHE A 120 -0.78 12.20 18.18
CA PHE A 120 -0.64 13.32 17.26
C PHE A 120 -0.29 14.64 17.95
N SER A 121 -0.05 14.62 19.27
CA SER A 121 0.18 15.84 20.06
C SER A 121 1.62 16.40 20.02
N TYR A 122 2.55 15.68 19.38
CA TYR A 122 3.99 15.89 19.51
C TYR A 122 4.56 17.07 18.72
N ILE A 123 3.88 17.52 17.65
CA ILE A 123 4.25 18.73 16.91
C ILE A 123 2.99 19.45 16.38
N PRO A 124 3.03 20.78 16.20
CA PRO A 124 1.84 21.54 15.78
C PRO A 124 1.17 21.08 14.47
N PRO A 125 1.91 20.65 13.41
CA PRO A 125 1.27 20.13 12.20
C PRO A 125 0.45 18.86 12.43
N GLU A 126 0.89 17.97 13.32
CA GLU A 126 0.20 16.71 13.62
C GLU A 126 -1.05 16.93 14.47
N VAL A 127 -1.01 17.89 15.41
CA VAL A 127 -2.19 18.34 16.15
C VAL A 127 -3.28 18.82 15.19
N HIS A 128 -2.91 19.72 14.26
CA HIS A 128 -3.85 20.22 13.24
C HIS A 128 -4.42 19.09 12.37
N ARG A 129 -3.56 18.13 11.98
CA ARG A 129 -3.97 16.97 11.17
C ARG A 129 -4.95 16.08 11.92
N PHE A 130 -4.79 15.88 13.23
CA PHE A 130 -5.73 15.16 14.07
C PHE A 130 -7.06 15.91 14.25
N GLU A 131 -7.02 17.23 14.48
CA GLU A 131 -8.22 18.06 14.63
C GLU A 131 -9.07 18.10 13.35
N THR A 132 -8.42 18.09 12.19
CA THR A 132 -9.08 18.11 10.87
C THR A 132 -9.23 16.74 10.23
N ARG A 133 -9.04 15.66 11.00
CA ARG A 133 -8.86 14.29 10.49
C ARG A 133 -10.00 13.68 9.70
N PHE A 134 -11.18 14.30 9.68
CA PHE A 134 -12.34 13.86 8.89
C PHE A 134 -12.59 14.71 7.63
N VAL A 135 -11.86 15.82 7.46
CA VAL A 135 -12.07 16.73 6.33
C VAL A 135 -11.30 16.22 5.12
N GLY A 136 -11.99 15.92 4.02
CA GLY A 136 -11.37 15.39 2.80
C GLY A 136 -11.41 13.87 2.68
N LEU A 137 -12.37 13.22 3.34
CA LEU A 137 -12.58 11.78 3.21
C LEU A 137 -12.87 11.38 1.77
N GLU A 138 -13.64 12.18 1.02
CA GLU A 138 -14.06 11.92 -0.35
C GLU A 138 -12.95 12.21 -1.38
N SER A 139 -12.10 13.18 -1.08
CA SER A 139 -11.04 13.72 -1.97
C SER A 139 -9.66 13.13 -1.68
N GLY A 140 -9.55 12.27 -0.66
CA GLY A 140 -8.38 11.45 -0.39
C GLY A 140 -7.22 12.15 0.31
N PHE A 141 -7.37 13.41 0.72
CA PHE A 141 -6.42 14.09 1.60
C PHE A 141 -7.01 14.17 3.01
N CYS A 142 -6.80 13.12 3.81
CA CYS A 142 -7.31 13.06 5.17
C CYS A 142 -6.50 12.08 6.04
N LEU A 143 -6.44 12.32 7.35
CA LEU A 143 -5.83 11.35 8.28
C LEU A 143 -6.69 10.09 8.42
N MET A 144 -8.01 10.24 8.49
CA MET A 144 -8.89 9.09 8.70
C MET A 144 -8.89 8.10 7.53
N THR A 145 -8.67 8.53 6.28
CA THR A 145 -8.54 7.58 5.15
C THR A 145 -7.40 6.59 5.38
N LEU A 146 -6.27 7.08 5.91
CA LEU A 146 -5.13 6.24 6.25
C LEU A 146 -5.41 5.35 7.46
N LEU A 147 -6.05 5.87 8.51
CA LEU A 147 -6.43 5.07 9.69
C LEU A 147 -7.33 3.89 9.29
N TYR A 148 -8.29 4.11 8.39
CA TYR A 148 -9.15 3.06 7.86
C TYR A 148 -8.38 2.06 7.00
N ALA A 149 -7.50 2.53 6.12
CA ALA A 149 -6.64 1.66 5.31
C ALA A 149 -5.76 0.76 6.19
N MET A 150 -5.11 1.31 7.22
CA MET A 150 -4.30 0.54 8.18
C MET A 150 -5.11 -0.56 8.88
N GLN A 151 -6.33 -0.24 9.35
CA GLN A 151 -7.21 -1.24 9.96
C GLN A 151 -7.66 -2.32 8.97
N ALA A 152 -7.94 -1.93 7.71
CA ALA A 152 -8.23 -2.89 6.65
C ALA A 152 -7.06 -3.85 6.41
N MET A 153 -5.84 -3.31 6.25
CA MET A 153 -4.61 -4.08 6.07
C MET A 153 -4.32 -5.07 7.20
N LEU A 154 -4.75 -4.75 8.42
CA LEU A 154 -4.59 -5.58 9.61
C LEU A 154 -5.74 -6.59 9.82
N GLY A 155 -6.71 -6.66 8.89
CA GLY A 155 -7.80 -7.65 8.90
C GLY A 155 -9.07 -7.23 9.64
N TYR A 156 -9.23 -5.94 9.94
CA TYR A 156 -10.39 -5.36 10.65
C TYR A 156 -11.29 -4.52 9.75
N GLY A 157 -11.02 -4.48 8.45
CA GLY A 157 -11.68 -3.55 7.53
C GLY A 157 -13.15 -3.85 7.25
N ASP A 158 -13.62 -5.09 7.47
CA ASP A 158 -15.03 -5.48 7.29
C ASP A 158 -15.90 -5.26 8.55
N GLU A 159 -15.32 -4.72 9.62
CA GLU A 159 -16.07 -4.37 10.82
C GLU A 159 -16.84 -3.06 10.66
N GLU A 160 -17.91 -2.90 11.45
CA GLU A 160 -18.79 -1.72 11.43
C GLU A 160 -18.06 -0.39 11.59
N TYR A 161 -16.88 -0.37 12.25
CA TYR A 161 -16.06 0.84 12.37
C TYR A 161 -15.51 1.35 11.02
N VAL A 162 -15.09 0.43 10.12
CA VAL A 162 -14.41 0.77 8.85
C VAL A 162 -15.39 0.75 7.67
N LYS A 163 -16.46 -0.04 7.76
CA LYS A 163 -17.45 -0.26 6.72
C LYS A 163 -18.05 1.01 6.07
N PRO A 164 -18.33 2.12 6.80
CA PRO A 164 -18.76 3.36 6.17
C PRO A 164 -17.75 3.89 5.15
N PHE A 165 -16.45 3.80 5.44
CA PHE A 165 -15.41 4.26 4.54
C PHE A 165 -15.20 3.35 3.32
N GLN A 166 -15.58 2.07 3.39
CA GLN A 166 -15.66 1.23 2.19
C GLN A 166 -16.66 1.82 1.18
N SER A 167 -17.81 2.31 1.66
CA SER A 167 -18.83 2.92 0.81
C SER A 167 -18.34 4.23 0.20
N THR A 168 -17.68 5.09 0.99
CA THR A 168 -17.01 6.29 0.50
C THR A 168 -15.96 5.97 -0.56
N SER A 169 -15.16 4.92 -0.33
CA SER A 169 -14.12 4.49 -1.27
C SER A 169 -14.71 4.02 -2.60
N LEU A 170 -15.78 3.22 -2.57
CA LEU A 170 -16.49 2.80 -3.78
C LEU A 170 -17.06 3.99 -4.56
N GLU A 171 -17.67 4.95 -3.86
CA GLU A 171 -18.22 6.13 -4.50
C GLU A 171 -17.11 7.01 -5.12
N ALA A 172 -15.92 7.09 -4.49
CA ALA A 172 -14.77 7.77 -5.07
C ALA A 172 -14.30 7.15 -6.40
N PHE A 173 -14.34 5.82 -6.54
CA PHE A 173 -14.06 5.17 -7.82
C PHE A 173 -15.21 5.28 -8.82
N LYS A 174 -16.45 5.32 -8.34
CA LYS A 174 -17.61 5.50 -9.22
C LYS A 174 -17.68 6.92 -9.79
N SER A 175 -17.27 7.93 -9.03
CA SER A 175 -17.37 9.35 -9.39
C SER A 175 -16.55 9.72 -10.63
N ILE A 176 -15.53 8.93 -10.97
CA ILE A 176 -14.69 9.18 -12.15
C ILE A 176 -15.34 8.72 -13.45
N LEU A 177 -16.24 7.74 -13.43
CA LEU A 177 -16.91 7.19 -14.62
C LEU A 177 -17.62 8.23 -15.50
N PRO A 178 -18.34 9.23 -14.96
CA PRO A 178 -18.97 10.27 -15.78
C PRO A 178 -17.99 11.34 -16.30
N LEU A 179 -16.74 11.38 -15.84
CA LEU A 179 -15.79 12.42 -16.24
C LEU A 179 -15.27 12.17 -17.65
N SER A 180 -15.19 13.21 -18.47
CA SER A 180 -14.47 13.18 -19.76
C SER A 180 -13.00 13.54 -19.58
N SER A 181 -12.68 14.33 -18.55
CA SER A 181 -11.33 14.72 -18.18
C SER A 181 -11.26 15.03 -16.67
N ILE A 182 -10.07 14.92 -16.07
CA ILE A 182 -9.88 15.40 -14.69
C ILE A 182 -10.17 16.92 -14.57
N ASN A 183 -10.07 17.67 -15.67
CA ASN A 183 -10.41 19.09 -15.68
C ASN A 183 -11.89 19.37 -15.36
N ASP A 184 -12.77 18.37 -15.48
CA ASP A 184 -14.21 18.53 -15.21
C ASP A 184 -14.51 18.81 -13.73
N ILE A 185 -13.60 18.40 -12.82
CA ILE A 185 -13.75 18.58 -11.37
C ILE A 185 -12.74 19.55 -10.77
N THR A 186 -11.71 19.95 -11.52
CA THR A 186 -10.65 20.82 -10.99
C THR A 186 -10.93 22.29 -11.22
N LYS A 187 -10.44 23.11 -10.29
CA LYS A 187 -10.48 24.56 -10.32
C LYS A 187 -9.07 25.11 -10.43
N THR A 188 -8.92 26.22 -11.14
CA THR A 188 -7.63 26.92 -11.23
C THR A 188 -7.40 27.78 -10.00
N ARG A 189 -6.21 27.67 -9.40
CA ARG A 189 -5.79 28.56 -8.33
C ARG A 189 -5.26 29.87 -8.91
N GLN A 190 -5.78 31.00 -8.46
CA GLN A 190 -5.29 32.33 -8.82
C GLN A 190 -4.11 32.71 -7.91
N SER A 191 -2.92 32.15 -8.17
CA SER A 191 -1.70 32.45 -7.41
C SER A 191 -0.47 32.41 -8.31
N ARG A 192 0.56 33.19 -7.95
CA ARG A 192 1.90 33.13 -8.58
C ARG A 192 2.86 32.21 -7.83
N ALA A 193 2.36 31.40 -6.88
CA ALA A 193 3.18 30.46 -6.14
C ALA A 193 3.82 29.42 -7.07
N LYS A 194 5.04 28.97 -6.74
CA LYS A 194 5.78 27.95 -7.52
C LYS A 194 4.97 26.66 -7.75
N TYR A 195 4.11 26.27 -6.80
CA TYR A 195 3.25 25.09 -6.87
C TYR A 195 1.77 25.50 -7.02
N ASN A 196 1.47 26.22 -8.10
CA ASN A 196 0.11 26.66 -8.45
C ASN A 196 -0.66 25.57 -9.21
N TYR A 197 -0.78 24.39 -8.61
CA TYR A 197 -1.53 23.28 -9.21
C TYR A 197 -3.05 23.51 -9.14
N PRO A 198 -3.82 22.94 -10.08
CA PRO A 198 -5.27 22.85 -9.98
C PRO A 198 -5.72 22.20 -8.65
N TYR A 199 -6.95 22.45 -8.24
CA TYR A 199 -7.47 21.89 -7.00
C TYR A 199 -8.91 21.39 -7.12
N ILE A 200 -9.26 20.45 -6.25
CA ILE A 200 -10.64 20.02 -5.98
C ILE A 200 -11.05 20.50 -4.58
N GLU A 201 -12.36 20.61 -4.33
CA GLU A 201 -12.87 20.89 -2.98
C GLU A 201 -12.81 19.60 -2.13
N ALA A 202 -12.78 19.75 -0.81
CA ALA A 202 -12.60 18.62 0.10
C ALA A 202 -13.70 17.54 -0.01
N ASP A 203 -14.92 17.95 -0.35
CA ASP A 203 -16.11 17.10 -0.53
C ASP A 203 -16.25 16.55 -1.97
N THR A 204 -15.30 16.87 -2.86
CA THR A 204 -15.29 16.33 -4.22
C THR A 204 -14.74 14.91 -4.20
N TYR A 205 -15.56 13.94 -4.60
CA TYR A 205 -15.14 12.55 -4.73
C TYR A 205 -14.07 12.36 -5.81
N PHE A 206 -12.88 11.94 -5.40
CA PHE A 206 -11.81 11.54 -6.30
C PHE A 206 -10.95 10.43 -5.66
N PRO A 207 -10.68 9.32 -6.38
CA PRO A 207 -10.02 8.17 -5.77
C PRO A 207 -8.56 8.49 -5.46
N CYS A 208 -8.10 7.89 -4.38
CA CYS A 208 -6.75 8.06 -3.86
C CYS A 208 -6.22 6.68 -3.47
N GLN A 209 -4.93 6.55 -3.14
CA GLN A 209 -4.41 5.23 -2.84
C GLN A 209 -5.04 4.62 -1.56
N TYR A 210 -5.37 5.41 -0.53
CA TYR A 210 -6.03 4.86 0.67
C TYR A 210 -7.47 4.36 0.44
N HIS A 211 -8.18 4.95 -0.54
CA HIS A 211 -9.45 4.41 -1.00
C HIS A 211 -9.25 3.01 -1.61
N LEU A 212 -8.24 2.86 -2.47
CA LEU A 212 -7.90 1.58 -3.06
C LEU A 212 -7.49 0.56 -2.00
N GLU A 213 -6.58 0.92 -1.10
CA GLU A 213 -6.08 0.05 -0.03
C GLU A 213 -7.22 -0.48 0.84
N THR A 214 -8.14 0.40 1.26
CA THR A 214 -9.30 -0.02 2.04
C THR A 214 -10.11 -1.08 1.30
N LEU A 215 -10.39 -0.89 0.01
CA LEU A 215 -11.14 -1.87 -0.80
C LEU A 215 -10.33 -3.16 -1.07
N ALA A 216 -9.02 -3.05 -1.28
CA ALA A 216 -8.11 -4.16 -1.54
C ALA A 216 -8.00 -5.13 -0.35
N TYR A 217 -8.15 -4.63 0.88
CA TYR A 217 -8.04 -5.43 2.10
C TYR A 217 -9.39 -5.74 2.78
N THR A 218 -10.52 -5.52 2.09
CA THR A 218 -11.88 -5.80 2.60
C THR A 218 -12.70 -6.63 1.62
N ASN A 219 -13.67 -7.38 2.12
CA ASN A 219 -14.47 -8.31 1.32
C ASN A 219 -15.95 -7.95 1.21
N ALA A 220 -16.52 -7.23 2.19
CA ALA A 220 -17.96 -7.01 2.29
C ALA A 220 -18.57 -6.31 1.06
N TRP A 221 -17.78 -5.51 0.35
CA TRP A 221 -18.21 -4.79 -0.85
C TRP A 221 -18.10 -5.60 -2.16
N ARG A 222 -17.45 -6.76 -2.17
CA ARG A 222 -17.00 -7.48 -3.39
C ARG A 222 -18.08 -8.26 -4.15
N THR A 223 -19.21 -7.62 -4.46
CA THR A 223 -20.22 -8.21 -5.36
C THR A 223 -19.73 -8.23 -6.81
N PRO A 224 -20.28 -9.09 -7.69
CA PRO A 224 -19.96 -9.07 -9.13
C PRO A 224 -20.14 -7.69 -9.78
N GLU A 225 -21.18 -6.96 -9.38
CA GLU A 225 -21.50 -5.62 -9.87
C GLU A 225 -20.43 -4.61 -9.45
N ASN A 226 -20.02 -4.64 -8.18
CA ASN A 226 -18.99 -3.74 -7.68
C ASN A 226 -17.61 -4.06 -8.26
N LYS A 227 -17.27 -5.34 -8.45
CA LYS A 227 -16.03 -5.73 -9.17
C LYS A 227 -16.02 -5.19 -10.60
N LYS A 228 -17.15 -5.28 -11.32
CA LYS A 228 -17.29 -4.72 -12.66
C LYS A 228 -17.16 -3.19 -12.65
N LEU A 229 -17.79 -2.52 -11.68
CA LEU A 229 -17.65 -1.07 -11.47
C LEU A 229 -16.18 -0.68 -11.28
N MET A 230 -15.46 -1.39 -10.40
CA MET A 230 -14.05 -1.12 -10.14
C MET A 230 -13.18 -1.34 -11.37
N ALA A 231 -13.42 -2.40 -12.14
CA ALA A 231 -12.68 -2.64 -13.38
C ALA A 231 -12.89 -1.51 -14.40
N ASN A 232 -14.15 -1.06 -14.57
CA ASN A 232 -14.48 0.05 -15.45
C ASN A 232 -13.84 1.36 -14.96
N ALA A 233 -13.92 1.65 -13.67
CA ALA A 233 -13.36 2.86 -13.07
C ALA A 233 -11.84 2.93 -13.27
N LEU A 234 -11.11 1.83 -13.04
CA LEU A 234 -9.66 1.80 -13.20
C LEU A 234 -9.20 1.95 -14.66
N ASN A 235 -9.91 1.32 -15.60
CA ASN A 235 -9.62 1.52 -17.03
C ASN A 235 -9.93 2.97 -17.42
N HIS A 236 -11.08 3.50 -17.00
CA HIS A 236 -11.47 4.88 -17.30
C HIS A 236 -10.53 5.92 -16.68
N TYR A 237 -10.02 5.67 -15.47
CA TYR A 237 -8.98 6.50 -14.85
C TYR A 237 -7.76 6.65 -15.76
N ASN A 238 -7.30 5.54 -16.35
CA ASN A 238 -6.19 5.56 -17.31
C ASN A 238 -6.55 6.29 -18.61
N ASP A 239 -7.81 6.21 -19.06
CA ASP A 239 -8.26 6.87 -20.29
C ASP A 239 -8.34 8.41 -20.13
N ILE A 240 -8.78 8.90 -18.96
CA ILE A 240 -8.94 10.34 -18.70
C ILE A 240 -7.70 11.02 -18.11
N THR A 241 -6.67 10.24 -17.74
CA THR A 241 -5.39 10.76 -17.27
C THR A 241 -4.39 10.75 -18.41
N GLN A 242 -3.67 11.84 -18.63
CA GLN A 242 -2.54 11.91 -19.57
C GLN A 242 -1.36 12.60 -18.91
N GLY A 243 -0.19 11.98 -18.92
CA GLY A 243 0.99 12.52 -18.25
C GLY A 243 0.76 12.78 -16.75
N ALA A 244 1.49 13.75 -16.19
CA ALA A 244 1.34 14.17 -14.81
C ALA A 244 0.20 15.19 -14.65
N ASN A 245 -0.71 14.94 -13.71
CA ASN A 245 -1.86 15.79 -13.36
C ASN A 245 -1.85 16.10 -11.86
N PRO A 246 -0.86 16.86 -11.34
CA PRO A 246 -0.82 17.21 -9.93
C PRO A 246 -2.07 18.03 -9.56
N ILE A 247 -2.80 17.57 -8.54
CA ILE A 247 -4.02 18.20 -8.04
C ILE A 247 -3.87 18.40 -6.55
N HIS A 248 -4.34 19.52 -6.03
CA HIS A 248 -4.47 19.75 -4.60
C HIS A 248 -5.90 19.56 -4.11
N VAL A 249 -6.06 19.26 -2.82
CA VAL A 249 -7.33 19.36 -2.11
C VAL A 249 -7.34 20.68 -1.35
N LYS A 250 -8.41 21.46 -1.55
CA LYS A 250 -8.60 22.72 -0.81
C LYS A 250 -9.38 22.45 0.48
N ILE A 251 -8.79 22.83 1.60
CA ILE A 251 -9.42 22.79 2.93
C ILE A 251 -9.31 24.18 3.55
N GLY A 252 -10.47 24.84 3.68
CA GLY A 252 -10.53 26.26 4.04
C GLY A 252 -9.72 27.12 3.05
N ASN A 253 -8.71 27.82 3.56
CA ASN A 253 -7.82 28.68 2.76
C ASN A 253 -6.50 28.00 2.36
N ARG A 254 -6.33 26.70 2.66
CA ARG A 254 -5.10 25.95 2.40
C ARG A 254 -5.30 24.93 1.28
N TYR A 255 -4.19 24.56 0.64
CA TYR A 255 -4.13 23.62 -0.46
C TYR A 255 -3.12 22.54 -0.10
N TYR A 256 -3.58 21.30 -0.16
CA TYR A 256 -2.83 20.15 0.30
C TYR A 256 -2.61 19.18 -0.85
N ALA A 257 -1.45 18.54 -0.90
CA ALA A 257 -1.21 17.44 -1.84
C ALA A 257 -1.92 16.18 -1.31
N PRO A 258 -2.95 15.65 -2.00
CA PRO A 258 -3.53 14.36 -1.66
C PRO A 258 -2.49 13.26 -1.86
N PHE A 259 -2.78 12.08 -1.32
CA PHE A 259 -2.02 10.88 -1.64
C PHE A 259 -2.62 10.26 -2.92
N PRO A 260 -2.10 10.60 -4.12
CA PRO A 260 -2.80 10.30 -5.36
C PRO A 260 -2.90 8.80 -5.59
N LEU A 261 -3.89 8.33 -6.37
CA LEU A 261 -4.03 6.90 -6.69
C LEU A 261 -2.75 6.34 -7.35
N HIS A 262 -2.13 7.14 -8.20
CA HIS A 262 -0.81 6.88 -8.78
C HIS A 262 -0.02 8.19 -8.82
N MET A 263 1.32 8.12 -8.92
CA MET A 263 2.19 9.30 -8.81
C MET A 263 1.71 10.44 -9.71
N GLU A 264 1.54 11.63 -9.12
CA GLU A 264 1.07 12.85 -9.78
C GLU A 264 -0.28 12.70 -10.51
N ASN A 265 -1.17 11.79 -10.08
CA ASN A 265 -2.39 11.42 -10.79
C ASN A 265 -2.15 11.09 -12.28
N SER A 266 -1.04 10.42 -12.56
CA SER A 266 -0.71 9.94 -13.91
C SER A 266 -1.32 8.57 -14.19
N PRO A 267 -1.40 8.13 -15.46
CA PRO A 267 -1.86 6.79 -15.80
C PRO A 267 -1.11 5.71 -15.03
N ILE A 268 -1.86 4.71 -14.56
CA ILE A 268 -1.33 3.51 -13.92
C ILE A 268 -0.57 2.71 -14.97
N ARG A 269 0.71 2.42 -14.68
CA ARG A 269 1.62 1.77 -15.63
C ARG A 269 1.77 0.28 -15.35
N PRO A 270 1.96 -0.53 -16.40
CA PRO A 270 2.23 -1.95 -16.23
C PRO A 270 3.62 -2.18 -15.62
N PHE A 271 3.80 -3.34 -14.99
CA PHE A 271 5.12 -3.78 -14.54
C PHE A 271 6.10 -3.93 -15.71
N ARG A 272 7.34 -3.48 -15.52
CA ARG A 272 8.44 -3.69 -16.47
C ARG A 272 9.75 -3.98 -15.73
N THR A 273 10.54 -4.91 -16.26
CA THR A 273 11.83 -5.30 -15.66
C THR A 273 12.93 -4.26 -15.82
N ASP A 274 12.78 -3.34 -16.78
CA ASP A 274 13.75 -2.28 -17.06
C ASP A 274 13.45 -0.96 -16.31
N VAL A 275 12.33 -0.86 -15.58
CA VAL A 275 11.96 0.35 -14.82
C VAL A 275 12.01 0.05 -13.33
N ILE A 276 12.97 0.63 -12.60
CA ILE A 276 13.10 0.38 -11.15
C ILE A 276 11.86 0.79 -10.36
N HIS A 277 11.16 1.84 -10.81
CA HIS A 277 9.93 2.26 -10.15
C HIS A 277 8.81 1.22 -10.23
N SER A 278 8.88 0.24 -11.13
CA SER A 278 7.96 -0.90 -11.09
C SER A 278 8.11 -1.72 -9.81
N ILE A 279 9.23 -1.64 -9.09
CA ILE A 279 9.36 -2.17 -7.72
C ILE A 279 8.53 -1.33 -6.75
N THR A 280 8.67 0.00 -6.80
CA THR A 280 7.95 0.93 -5.91
C THR A 280 6.43 0.96 -6.17
N TYR A 281 6.01 0.85 -7.42
CA TYR A 281 4.59 0.89 -7.83
C TYR A 281 3.94 -0.49 -7.90
N ARG A 282 4.66 -1.58 -7.64
CA ARG A 282 4.06 -2.92 -7.63
C ARG A 282 2.90 -2.99 -6.64
N ARG A 283 2.96 -2.22 -5.54
CA ARG A 283 1.93 -2.16 -4.51
C ARG A 283 0.57 -1.84 -5.11
N LEU A 284 0.51 -0.77 -5.90
CA LEU A 284 -0.70 -0.33 -6.59
C LEU A 284 -1.27 -1.47 -7.47
N LEU A 285 -0.42 -2.15 -8.24
CA LEU A 285 -0.85 -3.26 -9.10
C LEU A 285 -1.36 -4.45 -8.27
N THR A 286 -0.73 -4.73 -7.13
CA THR A 286 -1.13 -5.81 -6.21
C THR A 286 -2.46 -5.47 -5.54
N GLU A 287 -2.64 -4.23 -5.08
CA GLU A 287 -3.88 -3.73 -4.47
C GLU A 287 -5.04 -3.74 -5.47
N ILE A 288 -4.79 -3.40 -6.74
CA ILE A 288 -5.79 -3.57 -7.81
C ILE A 288 -6.12 -5.04 -8.02
N ALA A 289 -5.13 -5.94 -8.04
CA ALA A 289 -5.38 -7.38 -8.21
C ALA A 289 -6.20 -7.96 -7.03
N LEU A 290 -5.92 -7.51 -5.80
CA LEU A 290 -6.66 -7.91 -4.59
C LEU A 290 -8.16 -7.55 -4.63
N LEU A 291 -8.58 -6.58 -5.45
CA LEU A 291 -10.00 -6.30 -5.69
C LEU A 291 -10.75 -7.48 -6.34
N GLY A 292 -10.02 -8.44 -6.94
CA GLY A 292 -10.58 -9.57 -7.66
C GLY A 292 -11.18 -9.19 -9.01
N VAL A 293 -10.64 -8.14 -9.65
CA VAL A 293 -11.03 -7.67 -10.99
C VAL A 293 -10.34 -8.42 -12.12
N GLY A 294 -9.23 -9.09 -11.81
CA GLY A 294 -8.44 -9.93 -12.73
C GLY A 294 -8.07 -9.23 -14.03
N LYS A 295 -8.14 -9.97 -15.14
CA LYS A 295 -7.78 -9.48 -16.49
C LYS A 295 -8.77 -8.48 -17.10
N SER A 296 -9.83 -8.09 -16.37
CA SER A 296 -10.78 -7.06 -16.81
C SER A 296 -10.16 -5.65 -16.78
N VAL A 297 -9.07 -5.47 -16.02
CA VAL A 297 -8.29 -4.23 -16.01
C VAL A 297 -7.10 -4.36 -16.95
N GLY A 298 -6.99 -3.43 -17.91
CA GLY A 298 -6.00 -3.50 -18.99
C GLY A 298 -4.56 -3.53 -18.48
N VAL A 299 -4.24 -2.70 -17.48
CA VAL A 299 -2.87 -2.63 -16.91
C VAL A 299 -2.45 -3.92 -16.20
N LEU A 300 -3.39 -4.65 -15.59
CA LEU A 300 -3.10 -5.95 -14.98
C LEU A 300 -2.85 -7.02 -16.04
N ARG A 301 -3.62 -7.01 -17.13
CA ARG A 301 -3.42 -7.95 -18.25
C ARG A 301 -2.03 -7.78 -18.87
N GLU A 302 -1.60 -6.55 -19.12
CA GLU A 302 -0.25 -6.27 -19.65
C GLU A 302 0.84 -6.62 -18.63
N THR A 303 0.62 -6.27 -17.35
CA THR A 303 1.52 -6.64 -16.25
C THR A 303 1.73 -8.15 -16.16
N ALA A 304 0.66 -8.95 -16.25
CA ALA A 304 0.75 -10.40 -16.21
C ALA A 304 1.61 -10.94 -17.36
N ALA A 305 1.38 -10.45 -18.59
CA ALA A 305 2.18 -10.85 -19.76
C ALA A 305 3.68 -10.51 -19.58
N ASN A 306 3.98 -9.31 -19.10
CA ASN A 306 5.36 -8.87 -18.86
C ASN A 306 6.07 -9.72 -17.79
N ILE A 307 5.36 -10.12 -16.73
CA ILE A 307 5.92 -10.99 -15.68
C ILE A 307 6.10 -12.41 -16.21
N GLU A 308 5.10 -12.98 -16.90
CA GLU A 308 5.18 -14.31 -17.50
C GLU A 308 6.37 -14.43 -18.46
N GLU A 309 6.61 -13.42 -19.28
CA GLU A 309 7.79 -13.34 -20.14
C GLU A 309 9.08 -13.30 -19.31
N ALA A 310 9.14 -12.42 -18.30
CA ALA A 310 10.33 -12.20 -17.48
C ALA A 310 10.78 -13.43 -16.67
N ILE A 311 9.84 -14.32 -16.27
CA ILE A 311 10.14 -15.54 -15.52
C ILE A 311 10.19 -16.80 -16.39
N SER A 312 9.93 -16.69 -17.70
CA SER A 312 9.74 -17.83 -18.59
C SER A 312 10.90 -18.84 -18.65
N HIS A 313 12.14 -18.35 -18.49
CA HIS A 313 13.35 -19.18 -18.62
C HIS A 313 13.52 -20.14 -17.44
N ASP A 314 13.66 -19.60 -16.22
CA ASP A 314 14.01 -20.36 -15.01
C ASP A 314 13.07 -20.13 -13.82
N GLY A 315 11.98 -19.37 -14.01
CA GLY A 315 11.02 -19.07 -12.96
C GLY A 315 11.44 -17.95 -12.00
N ILE A 316 12.59 -17.29 -12.22
CA ILE A 316 13.12 -16.29 -11.28
C ILE A 316 12.99 -14.89 -11.88
N LEU A 317 12.27 -14.01 -11.20
CA LEU A 317 12.11 -12.62 -11.64
C LEU A 317 13.41 -11.82 -11.37
N ARG A 318 13.93 -11.16 -12.41
CA ARG A 318 15.11 -10.31 -12.34
C ARG A 318 14.84 -8.94 -12.94
N MET A 319 15.41 -7.90 -12.32
CA MET A 319 15.34 -6.51 -12.80
C MET A 319 16.62 -6.15 -13.54
N GLN A 320 16.51 -5.30 -14.57
CA GLN A 320 17.66 -4.74 -15.30
C GLN A 320 18.22 -3.53 -14.56
N LEU A 321 18.95 -3.80 -13.46
CA LEU A 321 19.45 -2.76 -12.55
C LEU A 321 20.62 -1.94 -13.11
N ASP A 322 21.28 -2.43 -14.15
CA ASP A 322 22.43 -1.81 -14.81
C ASP A 322 22.07 -0.68 -15.77
N MET A 323 20.78 -0.51 -16.09
CA MET A 323 20.28 0.57 -16.94
C MET A 323 20.61 1.96 -16.35
N PRO A 324 21.00 2.96 -17.17
CA PRO A 324 21.45 4.27 -16.68
C PRO A 324 20.48 4.97 -15.71
N HIS A 325 19.17 4.90 -15.97
CA HIS A 325 18.15 5.49 -15.10
C HIS A 325 17.94 4.71 -13.80
N ASN A 326 18.30 3.43 -13.76
CA ASN A 326 18.23 2.59 -12.57
C ASN A 326 19.50 2.68 -11.72
N LYS A 327 20.67 3.05 -12.29
CA LYS A 327 21.96 3.09 -11.56
C LYS A 327 21.97 3.92 -10.28
N ARG A 328 21.10 4.94 -10.18
CA ARG A 328 20.97 5.79 -8.98
C ARG A 328 20.16 5.13 -7.86
N TYR A 329 19.50 4.01 -8.15
CA TYR A 329 18.63 3.27 -7.25
C TYR A 329 19.17 1.86 -7.05
N SER A 330 19.41 1.50 -5.79
CA SER A 330 19.80 0.14 -5.44
C SER A 330 18.76 -0.43 -4.48
N PRO A 331 18.05 -1.52 -4.84
CA PRO A 331 17.20 -2.24 -3.90
C PRO A 331 17.95 -2.70 -2.65
N LYS A 332 19.29 -2.83 -2.71
CA LYS A 332 20.13 -3.17 -1.56
C LYS A 332 20.13 -2.08 -0.48
N ASN A 333 19.82 -0.83 -0.84
CA ASN A 333 19.73 0.29 0.10
C ASN A 333 18.34 0.41 0.75
N LEU A 334 17.39 -0.47 0.39
CA LEU A 334 16.08 -0.54 1.02
C LEU A 334 16.23 -1.35 2.31
N GLU A 335 16.24 -0.64 3.44
CA GLU A 335 16.40 -1.26 4.76
C GLU A 335 15.05 -1.65 5.39
N TYR A 336 13.99 -0.91 5.08
CA TYR A 336 12.67 -1.08 5.67
C TYR A 336 11.58 -1.02 4.60
N PRO A 337 10.47 -1.75 4.77
CA PRO A 337 9.23 -1.39 4.10
C PRO A 337 8.73 -0.05 4.66
N THR A 338 8.28 0.83 3.79
CA THR A 338 7.77 2.17 4.10
C THR A 338 6.51 2.45 3.27
N PRO A 339 5.83 3.60 3.48
CA PRO A 339 4.75 4.02 2.61
C PRO A 339 5.14 4.16 1.12
N TYR A 340 6.44 4.13 0.79
CA TYR A 340 6.96 4.29 -0.58
C TYR A 340 7.84 3.11 -1.03
N SER A 341 7.94 2.04 -0.25
CA SER A 341 8.72 0.85 -0.60
C SER A 341 8.12 -0.36 0.10
N ASP A 342 7.73 -1.37 -0.65
CA ASP A 342 7.05 -2.56 -0.13
C ASP A 342 7.89 -3.84 -0.28
N VAL A 343 9.06 -3.77 -0.91
CA VAL A 343 10.06 -4.85 -0.87
C VAL A 343 10.78 -4.88 0.46
N ARG A 344 11.40 -6.02 0.77
CA ARG A 344 12.11 -6.40 2.02
C ARG A 344 11.33 -7.40 2.89
N LEU A 345 10.78 -8.47 2.30
CA LEU A 345 10.30 -9.62 3.07
C LEU A 345 11.47 -10.47 3.60
N GLU A 346 12.55 -10.57 2.81
CA GLU A 346 13.82 -11.10 3.27
C GLU A 346 14.61 -10.08 4.10
N PRO A 347 15.21 -10.50 5.23
CA PRO A 347 15.86 -9.58 6.15
C PRO A 347 17.19 -9.02 5.63
N ASP A 348 17.93 -9.78 4.81
CA ASP A 348 19.28 -9.40 4.36
C ASP A 348 19.53 -9.65 2.87
N TYR A 349 19.53 -8.57 2.08
CA TYR A 349 19.87 -8.59 0.66
C TYR A 349 21.37 -8.75 0.36
N LYS A 350 22.22 -8.90 1.37
CA LYS A 350 23.60 -9.37 1.18
C LYS A 350 23.66 -10.86 0.85
N ASN A 351 22.62 -11.63 1.19
CA ASN A 351 22.46 -12.99 0.69
C ASN A 351 22.17 -12.97 -0.82
N ASN A 352 22.87 -13.82 -1.57
CA ASN A 352 22.83 -13.86 -3.03
C ASN A 352 21.43 -14.09 -3.62
N HIS A 353 20.52 -14.75 -2.88
CA HIS A 353 19.17 -15.05 -3.37
C HIS A 353 18.07 -14.13 -2.83
N ALA A 354 18.32 -13.37 -1.76
CA ALA A 354 17.25 -12.70 -1.02
C ALA A 354 16.42 -11.71 -1.87
N LEU A 355 17.07 -10.85 -2.65
CA LEU A 355 16.35 -9.94 -3.57
C LEU A 355 15.57 -10.71 -4.65
N ALA A 356 16.14 -11.81 -5.16
CA ALA A 356 15.48 -12.64 -6.16
C ALA A 356 14.26 -13.36 -5.56
N CYS A 357 14.34 -13.84 -4.32
CA CYS A 357 13.22 -14.41 -3.59
C CYS A 357 12.09 -13.39 -3.41
N ASP A 358 12.41 -12.17 -2.95
CA ASP A 358 11.44 -11.09 -2.81
C ASP A 358 10.73 -10.79 -4.14
N LEU A 359 11.49 -10.48 -5.19
CA LEU A 359 10.93 -10.16 -6.51
C LEU A 359 10.09 -11.32 -7.07
N THR A 360 10.58 -12.54 -6.95
CA THR A 360 9.89 -13.74 -7.48
C THR A 360 8.62 -14.04 -6.68
N PHE A 361 8.63 -13.90 -5.35
CA PHE A 361 7.42 -14.08 -4.55
C PHE A 361 6.34 -13.09 -4.95
N TRP A 362 6.68 -11.81 -5.10
CA TRP A 362 5.71 -10.80 -5.52
C TRP A 362 5.18 -11.03 -6.94
N ALA A 363 6.02 -11.51 -7.85
CA ALA A 363 5.59 -11.93 -9.19
C ALA A 363 4.58 -13.07 -9.14
N VAL A 364 4.90 -14.13 -8.39
CA VAL A 364 4.04 -15.32 -8.20
C VAL A 364 2.71 -14.90 -7.56
N GLN A 365 2.74 -14.10 -6.50
CA GLN A 365 1.55 -13.60 -5.83
C GLN A 365 0.68 -12.78 -6.79
N LEU A 366 1.26 -11.82 -7.51
CA LEU A 366 0.49 -10.97 -8.41
C LEU A 366 -0.16 -11.78 -9.52
N LEU A 367 0.58 -12.71 -10.13
CA LEU A 367 0.05 -13.63 -11.12
C LEU A 367 -1.06 -14.54 -10.55
N TYR A 368 -0.92 -15.00 -9.31
CA TYR A 368 -1.97 -15.76 -8.63
C TYR A 368 -3.25 -14.94 -8.41
N LEU A 369 -3.13 -13.68 -7.99
CA LEU A 369 -4.27 -12.78 -7.74
C LEU A 369 -4.98 -12.30 -9.01
N ILE A 370 -4.29 -12.24 -10.15
CA ILE A 370 -4.87 -11.80 -11.44
C ILE A 370 -5.74 -12.90 -12.07
N ASN A 371 -5.43 -14.17 -11.80
CA ASN A 371 -6.13 -15.33 -12.35
C ASN A 371 -7.23 -15.80 -11.40
#